data_AF-A0A351H7S5-F1
#
_entry.id   AF-A0A351H7S5-F1
#
_cell.length_a   1.000
_cell.length_b   1.000
_cell.length_c   1.000
_cell.angle_alpha   90.00
_cell.angle_beta   90.00
_cell.angle_gamma   90.00
#
_symmetry.space_group_name_H-M   'P 1'
#
loop_
_entity.id
_entity.type
_entity.pdbx_description
1 polymer ?
#
loop_
_entity_poly.entity_id
_entity_poly.type
_entity_poly.pdbx_seq_one_letter_code
_entity_poly.pdbx_strand_id
1 'polypeptide(L)'
;MSIGSHEAYACPEGIEDYDIIFEKKENLNSCDLDGNLIAHSTTPVLKESDTLPLYYKYFAVDALVFKDLKSRSATLRNRKTGKALTVSFEGCDYLLLWTKPGAGYICIEPWTGIPPMVGSGYDITEKEGITAVEPDKSSTVSHTIYF
;
A
#
# COMPACT_ATOMS: atom_id res chain seq x y z
N MET A 1 1.35 4.66 18.41
CA MET A 1 0.45 5.24 17.40
C MET A 1 0.76 4.63 16.04
N SER A 2 -0.26 4.32 15.25
CA SER A 2 -0.16 3.94 13.85
C SER A 2 -1.24 4.71 13.11
N ILE A 3 -0.89 5.38 12.01
CA ILE A 3 -1.84 6.10 11.16
C ILE A 3 -1.70 5.63 9.73
N GLY A 4 -2.82 5.58 9.03
CA GLY A 4 -2.89 5.14 7.64
C GLY A 4 -4.03 5.85 6.94
N SER A 5 -3.88 5.99 5.63
CA SER A 5 -4.91 6.52 4.77
C SER A 5 -5.60 5.38 4.00
N HIS A 6 -6.82 5.59 3.53
CA HIS A 6 -7.63 4.55 2.86
C HIS A 6 -8.46 5.15 1.71
N GLU A 7 -7.85 6.06 0.94
CA GLU A 7 -8.49 6.74 -0.17
C GLU A 7 -8.66 5.78 -1.36
N ALA A 8 -9.89 5.73 -1.89
CA ALA A 8 -10.22 5.00 -3.10
C ALA A 8 -10.20 5.92 -4.33
N TYR A 9 -9.54 5.49 -5.39
CA TYR A 9 -9.40 6.22 -6.64
C TYR A 9 -10.16 5.53 -7.77
N ALA A 10 -10.98 6.29 -8.49
CA ALA A 10 -11.87 5.74 -9.51
C ALA A 10 -11.11 5.13 -10.71
N CYS A 11 -11.50 3.92 -11.06
CA CYS A 11 -11.07 3.17 -12.25
C CYS A 11 -12.32 2.68 -13.00
N PRO A 12 -13.10 3.57 -13.64
CA PRO A 12 -14.38 3.21 -14.25
C PRO A 12 -14.26 2.21 -15.41
N GLU A 13 -13.10 2.13 -16.05
CA GLU A 13 -12.78 1.14 -17.08
C GLU A 13 -12.41 -0.25 -16.50
N GLY A 14 -12.33 -0.35 -15.17
CA GLY A 14 -11.82 -1.51 -14.46
C GLY A 14 -10.31 -1.39 -14.18
N ILE A 15 -9.87 -1.88 -13.02
CA ILE A 15 -8.47 -1.70 -12.58
C ILE A 15 -7.46 -2.34 -13.54
N GLU A 16 -7.85 -3.36 -14.31
CA GLU A 16 -6.93 -4.07 -15.19
C GLU A 16 -6.50 -3.24 -16.41
N ASP A 17 -7.13 -2.09 -16.66
CA ASP A 17 -6.67 -1.11 -17.64
C ASP A 17 -5.65 -0.10 -17.05
N TYR A 18 -5.27 -0.25 -15.78
CA TYR A 18 -4.43 0.67 -15.03
C TYR A 18 -3.12 0.04 -14.55
N ASP A 19 -2.10 0.88 -14.40
CA ASP A 19 -0.84 0.56 -13.74
C ASP A 19 -0.69 1.36 -12.45
N ILE A 20 0.02 0.77 -11.48
CA ILE A 20 0.70 1.53 -10.42
C ILE A 20 2.16 1.71 -10.84
N ILE A 21 2.62 2.96 -10.89
CA ILE A 21 3.97 3.33 -11.28
C ILE A 21 4.66 3.95 -10.07
N PHE A 22 5.71 3.27 -9.62
CA PHE A 22 6.56 3.70 -8.52
C PHE A 22 7.62 4.70 -9.01
N GLU A 23 8.04 5.57 -8.10
CA GLU A 23 9.10 6.56 -8.35
C GLU A 23 10.44 5.92 -8.77
N LYS A 24 10.73 4.74 -8.24
CA LYS A 24 11.99 4.01 -8.41
C LYS A 24 11.71 2.59 -8.85
N LYS A 25 12.71 1.93 -9.44
CA LYS A 25 12.65 0.49 -9.71
C LYS A 25 12.63 -0.30 -8.41
N GLU A 26 11.68 -1.22 -8.31
CA GLU A 26 11.44 -2.03 -7.14
C GLU A 26 11.66 -3.52 -7.40
N ASN A 27 11.90 -4.25 -6.31
CA ASN A 27 11.67 -5.69 -6.22
C ASN A 27 10.67 -5.90 -5.09
N LEU A 28 9.37 -5.96 -5.42
CA LEU A 28 8.31 -6.00 -4.43
C LEU A 28 7.88 -7.44 -4.16
N ASN A 29 7.90 -7.79 -2.88
CA ASN A 29 7.18 -8.94 -2.35
C ASN A 29 6.02 -8.41 -1.52
N SER A 30 4.79 -8.83 -1.84
CA SER A 30 3.65 -8.59 -0.98
C SER A 30 3.71 -9.55 0.20
N CYS A 31 3.43 -9.08 1.40
CA CYS A 31 3.18 -9.99 2.51
C CYS A 31 1.94 -10.84 2.23
N ASP A 32 2.01 -12.11 2.58
CA ASP A 32 0.83 -12.96 2.57
C ASP A 32 0.00 -12.66 3.83
N LEU A 33 -1.32 -12.87 3.73
CA LEU A 33 -2.27 -12.52 4.79
C LEU A 33 -2.95 -13.77 5.34
N ASP A 34 -3.07 -13.84 6.66
CA ASP A 34 -3.84 -14.85 7.39
C ASP A 34 -4.99 -14.16 8.15
N GLY A 35 -6.15 -14.09 7.49
CA GLY A 35 -7.24 -13.23 7.93
C GLY A 35 -6.79 -11.77 7.99
N ASN A 36 -6.84 -11.17 9.17
CA ASN A 36 -6.42 -9.78 9.40
C ASN A 36 -4.95 -9.64 9.85
N LEU A 37 -4.17 -10.72 9.78
CA LEU A 37 -2.77 -10.76 10.24
C LEU A 37 -1.81 -10.88 9.07
N ILE A 38 -0.59 -10.38 9.26
CA ILE A 38 0.51 -10.55 8.31
C ILE A 38 1.19 -11.89 8.58
N ALA A 39 1.28 -12.75 7.56
CA ALA A 39 2.03 -14.00 7.63
C ALA A 39 3.54 -13.76 7.51
N HIS A 40 4.35 -14.75 7.89
CA HIS A 40 5.82 -14.67 7.72
C HIS A 40 6.29 -14.89 6.29
N SER A 41 5.42 -15.42 5.43
CA SER A 41 5.70 -15.62 4.00
C SER A 41 5.36 -14.37 3.19
N THR A 42 5.98 -14.28 2.01
CA THR A 42 5.74 -13.21 1.06
C THR A 42 5.65 -13.79 -0.34
N THR A 43 4.89 -13.12 -1.20
CA THR A 43 4.73 -13.47 -2.61
C THR A 43 5.34 -12.38 -3.49
N PRO A 44 6.28 -12.71 -4.41
CA PRO A 44 6.84 -11.73 -5.33
C PRO A 44 5.79 -11.24 -6.32
N VAL A 45 5.64 -9.92 -6.45
CA VAL A 45 4.69 -9.29 -7.37
C VAL A 45 5.36 -8.41 -8.43
N LEU A 46 6.57 -7.93 -8.16
CA LEU A 46 7.31 -7.07 -9.07
C LEU A 46 8.82 -7.33 -8.97
N LYS A 47 9.52 -7.34 -10.11
CA LYS A 47 10.97 -7.57 -10.15
C LYS A 47 11.64 -6.61 -11.13
N GLU A 48 12.66 -5.88 -10.66
CA GLU A 48 13.48 -4.94 -11.43
C GLU A 48 12.68 -3.98 -12.33
N SER A 49 11.52 -3.53 -11.84
CA SER A 49 10.57 -2.71 -12.56
C SER A 49 9.99 -1.64 -11.64
N ASP A 50 9.60 -0.51 -12.21
CA ASP A 50 8.86 0.56 -11.54
C ASP A 50 7.35 0.47 -11.79
N THR A 51 6.90 -0.38 -12.69
CA THR A 51 5.52 -0.43 -13.15
C THR A 51 4.90 -1.76 -12.78
N LEU A 52 3.87 -1.73 -11.94
CA LEU A 52 3.03 -2.87 -11.55
C LEU A 52 1.69 -2.81 -12.33
N PRO A 53 1.50 -3.67 -13.34
CA PRO A 53 0.21 -3.85 -13.96
C PRO A 53 -0.81 -4.39 -12.96
N LEU A 54 -1.96 -3.72 -12.81
CA LEU A 54 -3.00 -4.19 -11.90
C LEU A 54 -3.79 -5.35 -12.50
N TYR A 55 -4.09 -6.35 -11.68
CA TYR A 55 -4.94 -7.48 -12.01
C TYR A 55 -5.86 -7.81 -10.83
N TYR A 56 -7.12 -8.19 -11.09
CA TYR A 56 -8.05 -8.53 -10.00
C TYR A 56 -7.57 -9.75 -9.19
N LYS A 57 -6.81 -10.66 -9.81
CA LYS A 57 -6.24 -11.84 -9.14
C LYS A 57 -5.32 -11.50 -7.97
N TYR A 58 -4.72 -10.31 -7.94
CA TYR A 58 -3.88 -9.88 -6.83
C TYR A 58 -4.68 -9.61 -5.56
N PHE A 59 -5.97 -9.31 -5.69
CA PHE A 59 -6.86 -8.94 -4.60
C PHE A 59 -7.90 -10.03 -4.31
N ALA A 60 -7.59 -11.28 -4.69
CA ALA A 60 -8.49 -12.42 -4.51
C ALA A 60 -8.59 -12.87 -3.05
N VAL A 61 -7.52 -12.65 -2.26
CA VAL A 61 -7.50 -12.89 -0.82
C VAL A 61 -7.86 -11.59 -0.09
N ASP A 62 -7.00 -10.59 -0.20
CA ASP A 62 -7.20 -9.26 0.37
C ASP A 62 -6.17 -8.28 -0.24
N ALA A 63 -5.70 -7.27 0.50
CA ALA A 63 -4.74 -6.27 0.06
C ALA A 63 -3.37 -6.85 -0.35
N LEU A 64 -2.70 -6.18 -1.29
CA LEU A 64 -1.25 -6.29 -1.41
C LEU A 64 -0.62 -5.39 -0.35
N VAL A 65 0.25 -5.94 0.48
CA VAL A 65 0.88 -5.23 1.59
C VAL A 65 2.39 -5.22 1.40
N PHE A 66 2.97 -4.03 1.32
CA PHE A 66 4.40 -3.87 1.09
C PHE A 66 5.10 -3.19 2.25
N LYS A 67 6.21 -3.80 2.69
CA LYS A 67 7.01 -3.33 3.84
C LYS A 67 8.33 -2.66 3.44
N ASP A 68 8.82 -2.93 2.23
CA ASP A 68 10.18 -2.59 1.82
C ASP A 68 10.20 -1.76 0.52
N LEU A 69 9.32 -0.75 0.40
CA LEU A 69 9.34 0.16 -0.76
C LEU A 69 10.55 1.10 -0.71
N LYS A 70 11.24 1.24 -1.85
CA LYS A 70 12.26 2.30 -2.04
C LYS A 70 11.63 3.63 -2.43
N SER A 71 10.49 3.58 -3.08
CA SER A 71 9.72 4.72 -3.57
C SER A 71 8.93 5.38 -2.44
N ARG A 72 8.71 6.69 -2.56
CA ARG A 72 7.82 7.45 -1.67
C ARG A 72 6.71 8.15 -2.45
N SER A 73 6.42 7.64 -3.65
CA SER A 73 5.22 7.96 -4.39
C SER A 73 4.78 6.79 -5.27
N ALA A 74 3.48 6.75 -5.56
CA ALA A 74 2.85 5.78 -6.44
C ALA A 74 1.86 6.53 -7.35
N THR A 75 1.98 6.30 -8.65
CA THR A 75 1.11 6.90 -9.68
C THR A 75 0.16 5.87 -10.23
N LEU A 76 -1.14 6.09 -10.08
CA LEU A 76 -2.16 5.33 -10.79
C LEU A 76 -2.33 5.91 -12.19
N ARG A 77 -2.10 5.12 -13.24
CA ARG A 77 -2.21 5.57 -14.63
C ARG A 77 -3.07 4.63 -15.46
N ASN A 78 -4.07 5.17 -16.15
CA ASN A 78 -4.80 4.43 -17.17
C ASN A 78 -3.93 4.23 -18.42
N ARG A 79 -3.74 2.99 -18.88
CA ARG A 79 -2.86 2.68 -20.02
C ARG A 79 -3.36 3.23 -21.36
N LYS A 80 -4.67 3.36 -21.51
CA LYS A 80 -5.31 3.76 -22.77
C LYS A 80 -5.44 5.26 -22.89
N THR A 81 -5.88 5.93 -21.82
CA THR A 81 -6.15 7.36 -21.82
C THR A 81 -4.98 8.21 -21.34
N GLY A 82 -4.02 7.61 -20.63
CA GLY A 82 -2.89 8.31 -20.00
C GLY A 82 -3.29 9.16 -18.79
N LYS A 83 -4.58 9.24 -18.44
CA LYS A 83 -5.04 9.90 -17.21
C LYS A 83 -4.35 9.26 -16.01
N ALA A 84 -3.83 10.10 -15.13
CA ALA A 84 -3.08 9.66 -13.98
C ALA A 84 -3.37 10.51 -12.76
N LEU A 85 -3.08 9.95 -11.60
CA LEU A 85 -2.90 10.70 -10.36
C LEU A 85 -1.72 10.10 -9.61
N THR A 86 -1.05 10.92 -8.81
CA THR A 86 0.09 10.50 -8.00
C THR A 86 -0.21 10.73 -6.54
N VAL A 87 0.07 9.73 -5.70
CA VAL A 87 0.08 9.85 -4.24
C VAL A 87 1.52 9.85 -3.78
N SER A 88 1.99 10.94 -3.15
CA SER A 88 3.30 10.99 -2.47
C SER A 88 3.12 10.78 -0.97
N PHE A 89 4.06 10.10 -0.34
CA PHE A 89 3.94 9.60 1.04
C PHE A 89 5.29 9.45 1.74
N GLU A 90 6.11 10.52 1.77
CA GLU A 90 7.46 10.46 2.35
C GLU A 90 7.54 9.94 3.80
N GLY A 91 6.51 10.21 4.61
CA GLY A 91 6.44 9.79 6.01
C GLY A 91 5.83 8.41 6.27
N CYS A 92 5.51 7.64 5.23
CA CYS A 92 4.91 6.31 5.35
C CYS A 92 5.87 5.24 4.83
N ASP A 93 6.17 4.26 5.68
CA ASP A 93 7.07 3.15 5.33
C ASP A 93 6.33 1.97 4.70
N TYR A 94 5.02 1.89 4.91
CA TYR A 94 4.17 0.82 4.40
C TYR A 94 3.24 1.36 3.32
N LEU A 95 3.00 0.55 2.28
CA LEU A 95 1.99 0.82 1.26
C LEU A 95 1.09 -0.38 1.11
N LEU A 96 -0.22 -0.17 1.23
CA LEU A 96 -1.22 -1.16 0.87
C LEU A 96 -1.89 -0.75 -0.44
N LEU A 97 -2.14 -1.74 -1.29
CA LEU A 97 -3.02 -1.60 -2.44
C LEU A 97 -4.21 -2.53 -2.22
N TRP A 98 -5.42 -2.01 -2.38
CA TRP A 98 -6.61 -2.82 -2.14
C TRP A 98 -7.75 -2.44 -3.09
N THR A 99 -8.57 -3.42 -3.45
CA THR A 99 -9.83 -3.18 -4.12
C THR A 99 -10.75 -4.36 -3.90
N LYS A 100 -12.06 -4.09 -3.86
CA LYS A 100 -13.05 -5.15 -4.03
C LYS A 100 -13.14 -5.50 -5.51
N PRO A 101 -12.92 -6.76 -5.92
CA PRO A 101 -13.01 -7.15 -7.32
C PRO A 101 -14.32 -6.70 -7.99
N GLY A 102 -14.19 -6.01 -9.13
CA GLY A 102 -15.32 -5.46 -9.89
C GLY A 102 -15.87 -4.11 -9.38
N ALA A 103 -15.29 -3.51 -8.33
CA ALA A 103 -15.85 -2.27 -7.76
C ALA A 103 -15.53 -0.98 -8.54
N GLY A 104 -14.60 -1.03 -9.49
CA GLY A 104 -14.27 0.14 -10.33
C GLY A 104 -13.47 1.22 -9.61
N TYR A 105 -12.69 0.85 -8.59
CA TYR A 105 -11.72 1.72 -7.93
C TYR A 105 -10.53 0.90 -7.44
N ILE A 106 -9.43 1.56 -7.08
CA ILE A 106 -8.35 0.98 -6.27
C ILE A 106 -7.99 1.94 -5.14
N CYS A 107 -7.74 1.39 -3.97
CA CYS A 107 -7.18 2.12 -2.84
C CYS A 107 -5.65 2.12 -2.92
N ILE A 108 -5.06 3.28 -2.65
CA ILE A 108 -3.62 3.45 -2.46
C ILE A 108 -3.46 3.98 -1.05
N GLU A 109 -2.84 3.20 -0.18
CA GLU A 109 -2.96 3.36 1.26
C GLU A 109 -1.58 3.47 1.92
N PRO A 110 -0.98 4.67 1.97
CA PRO A 110 0.29 4.87 2.68
C PRO A 110 0.09 4.88 4.19
N TRP A 111 0.75 3.96 4.90
CA TRP A 111 0.60 3.77 6.34
C TRP A 111 1.95 3.91 7.05
N THR A 112 1.92 4.40 8.30
CA THR A 112 3.10 4.43 9.18
C THR A 112 3.24 3.20 10.08
N GLY A 113 2.22 2.34 10.07
CA GLY A 113 2.23 1.04 10.74
C GLY A 113 1.49 0.01 9.90
N ILE A 114 1.50 -1.24 10.35
CA ILE A 114 0.99 -2.38 9.58
C ILE A 114 0.13 -3.29 10.47
N PRO A 115 -0.75 -4.16 9.96
CA PRO A 115 -1.43 -5.16 10.78
C PRO A 115 -0.45 -6.04 11.57
N PRO A 116 -0.86 -6.62 12.71
CA PRO A 116 0.03 -7.46 13.51
C PRO A 116 0.45 -8.71 12.73
N MET A 117 1.66 -9.20 13.01
CA MET A 117 2.13 -10.46 12.45
C MET A 117 1.40 -11.64 13.12
N VAL A 118 1.31 -12.77 12.43
CA VAL A 118 0.91 -14.03 13.04
C VAL A 118 1.82 -14.33 14.24
N GLY A 119 1.21 -14.65 15.38
CA GLY A 119 1.93 -14.94 16.62
C GLY A 119 2.39 -13.71 17.42
N SER A 120 2.09 -12.49 16.98
CA SER A 120 2.31 -11.29 17.80
C SER A 120 1.49 -11.33 19.10
N GLY A 121 2.10 -10.87 20.19
CA GLY A 121 1.43 -10.68 21.48
C GLY A 121 0.48 -9.47 21.49
N TYR A 122 -0.05 -9.17 22.67
CA TYR A 122 -0.95 -8.03 22.89
C TYR A 122 -0.22 -6.77 23.41
N ASP A 123 1.08 -6.85 23.65
CA ASP A 123 1.86 -5.68 24.04
C ASP A 123 2.04 -4.75 22.83
N ILE A 124 1.35 -3.61 22.88
CA ILE A 124 1.39 -2.61 21.81
C ILE A 124 2.80 -2.04 21.60
N THR A 125 3.68 -2.09 22.61
CA THR A 125 5.06 -1.59 22.49
C THR A 125 5.94 -2.51 21.64
N GLU A 126 5.55 -3.78 21.50
CA GLU A 126 6.22 -4.77 20.65
C GLU A 126 5.61 -4.84 19.24
N LYS A 127 4.52 -4.13 18.98
CA LYS A 127 3.82 -4.16 17.69
C LYS A 127 4.69 -3.53 16.59
N GLU A 128 4.91 -4.28 15.52
CA GLU A 128 5.61 -3.75 14.35
C GLU A 128 4.92 -2.51 13.76
N GLY A 129 5.73 -1.50 13.42
CA GLY A 129 5.26 -0.23 12.85
C GLY A 129 4.55 0.68 13.86
N ILE A 130 4.62 0.39 15.16
CA ILE A 130 4.11 1.31 16.19
C ILE A 130 5.11 2.44 16.43
N THR A 131 4.63 3.68 16.45
CA THR A 131 5.42 4.85 16.85
C THR A 131 5.02 5.31 18.25
N ALA A 132 5.95 5.38 19.19
CA ALA A 132 5.71 6.02 20.48
C ALA A 132 5.64 7.54 20.30
N VAL A 133 4.66 8.18 20.94
CA VAL A 133 4.55 9.64 20.99
C VAL A 133 4.53 10.01 22.47
N GLU A 134 5.57 10.71 22.91
CA GLU A 134 5.73 11.11 24.30
C GLU A 134 4.64 12.11 24.74
N PRO A 135 4.36 12.22 26.05
CA PRO A 135 3.49 13.25 26.59
C PRO A 135 3.83 14.64 26.04
N ASP A 136 2.80 15.40 25.67
CA ASP A 136 2.89 16.76 25.11
C ASP A 136 3.69 16.87 23.78
N LYS A 137 3.93 15.76 23.09
CA LYS A 137 4.50 15.73 21.73
C LYS A 137 3.44 15.46 20.68
N SER A 138 3.73 15.92 19.47
CA SER A 138 2.98 15.61 18.27
C SER A 138 3.87 14.89 17.26
N SER A 139 3.23 14.05 16.45
CA SER A 139 3.83 13.48 15.25
C SER A 139 2.93 13.83 14.07
N THR A 140 3.54 14.22 12.95
CA THR A 140 2.84 14.65 11.74
C THR A 140 3.26 13.76 10.60
N VAL A 141 2.28 13.22 9.90
CA VAL A 141 2.46 12.40 8.70
C VAL A 141 1.60 13.02 7.63
N SER A 142 2.17 13.19 6.44
CA SER A 142 1.49 13.78 5.30
C SER A 142 1.60 12.86 4.10
N HIS A 143 0.50 12.70 3.38
CA HIS A 143 0.51 12.25 2.00
C HIS A 143 -0.13 13.36 1.14
N THR A 144 0.28 13.46 -0.13
CA THR A 144 -0.25 14.48 -1.07
C THR A 144 -0.71 13.82 -2.35
N ILE A 145 -1.83 14.30 -2.89
CA ILE A 145 -2.43 13.80 -4.12
C ILE A 145 -2.27 14.85 -5.23
N TYR A 146 -1.75 14.43 -6.37
CA TYR A 146 -1.59 15.23 -7.59
C TYR A 146 -2.47 14.64 -8.70
N PHE A 147 -3.15 15.49 -9.47
CA PHE A 147 -4.04 15.12 -10.58
C PHE A 147 -3.50 15.64 -11.92
#